data_AF-A0A447N204-F1
#
_entry.id   AF-A0A447N204-F1
#
_cell.length_a   1.000
_cell.length_b   1.000
_cell.length_c   1.000
_cell.angle_alpha   90.00
_cell.angle_beta   90.00
_cell.angle_gamma   90.00
#
_symmetry.space_group_name_H-M   'P 1'
#
loop_
_entity.id
_entity.type
_entity.pdbx_description
1 polymer ?
#
loop_
_entity_poly.entity_id
_entity_poly.type
_entity_poly.pdbx_seq_one_letter_code
_entity_poly.pdbx_strand_id
1 'polypeptide(L)'
;MLVGFSHEKVGQATGEYLLSKGYRRPGLLWTADRRAAQRKQGLCSVLQRHAIHAVPQVDVPLPASLSLGRSGLSQLFDEGTFDVIVCSSDTLAQGAMMEGGKPWFAHPA
;
A
#
# COMPACT_ATOMS: atom_id res chain seq x y z
N MET A 1 -20.50 -19.04 10.51
CA MET A 1 -20.83 -17.66 10.94
C MET A 1 -19.81 -16.72 10.30
N LEU A 2 -20.23 -15.82 9.41
CA LEU A 2 -19.32 -14.97 8.64
C LEU A 2 -19.76 -13.52 8.81
N VAL A 3 -19.30 -12.90 9.90
CA VAL A 3 -19.42 -11.46 10.13
C VAL A 3 -18.13 -10.84 9.63
N GLY A 4 -18.22 -9.92 8.66
CA GLY A 4 -17.05 -9.26 8.08
C GLY A 4 -17.40 -8.41 6.87
N PHE A 5 -16.46 -7.57 6.45
CA PHE A 5 -16.59 -6.71 5.27
C PHE A 5 -16.04 -7.40 4.02
N SER A 6 -16.46 -6.95 2.84
CA SER A 6 -15.82 -7.36 1.59
C SER A 6 -14.44 -6.72 1.48
N HIS A 7 -13.39 -7.53 1.58
CA HIS A 7 -12.01 -7.07 1.39
C HIS A 7 -11.76 -6.49 0.01
N GLU A 8 -12.40 -7.04 -1.02
CA GLU A 8 -12.34 -6.47 -2.36
C GLU A 8 -12.92 -5.04 -2.41
N LYS A 9 -14.11 -4.83 -1.83
CA LYS A 9 -14.72 -3.48 -1.77
C LYS A 9 -13.87 -2.51 -0.94
N VAL A 10 -13.21 -2.98 0.12
CA VAL A 10 -12.24 -2.15 0.87
C VAL A 10 -11.10 -1.71 -0.03
N GLY A 11 -10.52 -2.63 -0.81
CA GLY A 11 -9.49 -2.32 -1.79
C GLY A 11 -9.94 -1.27 -2.81
N GLN A 12 -11.15 -1.46 -3.36
CA GLN A 12 -11.73 -0.52 -4.32
C GLN A 12 -11.90 0.88 -3.72
N ALA A 13 -12.50 0.97 -2.52
CA ALA A 13 -12.68 2.24 -1.84
C ALA A 13 -11.34 2.94 -1.53
N THR A 14 -10.30 2.18 -1.16
CA THR A 14 -8.94 2.73 -1.02
C THR A 14 -8.43 3.32 -2.34
N GLY A 15 -8.57 2.59 -3.45
CA GLY A 15 -8.14 3.09 -4.76
C GLY A 15 -8.86 4.36 -5.19
N GLU A 16 -10.19 4.39 -5.02
CA GLU A 16 -11.03 5.56 -5.34
C GLU A 16 -10.64 6.77 -4.48
N TYR A 17 -10.41 6.54 -3.19
CA TYR A 17 -9.94 7.58 -2.27
C TYR A 17 -8.59 8.16 -2.71
N LEU A 18 -7.60 7.32 -3.00
CA LEU A 18 -6.27 7.77 -3.41
C LEU A 18 -6.33 8.63 -4.68
N LEU A 19 -7.10 8.18 -5.68
CA LEU A 19 -7.30 8.93 -6.91
C LEU A 19 -8.04 10.25 -6.68
N SER A 20 -9.04 10.28 -5.80
CA SER A 20 -9.75 11.52 -5.44
C SER A 20 -8.85 12.55 -4.76
N LYS A 21 -7.76 12.08 -4.12
CA LYS A 21 -6.73 12.93 -3.50
C LYS A 21 -5.63 13.35 -4.47
N GLY A 22 -5.66 12.88 -5.72
CA GLY A 22 -4.69 13.26 -6.75
C GLY A 22 -3.44 12.39 -6.81
N TYR A 23 -3.34 11.31 -6.02
CA TYR A 23 -2.21 10.39 -6.09
C TYR A 23 -2.22 9.58 -7.38
N ARG A 24 -1.06 9.43 -8.01
CA ARG A 24 -0.84 8.81 -9.32
C ARG A 24 0.29 7.78 -9.34
N ARG A 25 1.16 7.78 -8.35
CA ARG A 25 2.35 6.92 -8.28
C ARG A 25 2.37 6.12 -6.97
N PRO A 26 1.38 5.23 -6.75
CA PRO A 26 1.34 4.42 -5.55
C PRO A 26 2.49 3.39 -5.53
N GLY A 27 3.00 3.09 -4.33
CA GLY A 27 3.81 1.91 -4.03
C GLY A 27 3.09 1.01 -3.03
N LEU A 28 3.17 -0.32 -3.19
CA LEU A 28 2.43 -1.27 -2.35
C LEU A 28 3.36 -2.05 -1.42
N LEU A 29 3.03 -2.11 -0.14
CA LEU A 29 3.74 -2.92 0.86
C LEU A 29 2.79 -3.96 1.48
N TRP A 30 3.00 -5.24 1.17
CA TRP A 30 1.93 -6.23 1.25
C TRP A 30 2.29 -7.52 1.97
N THR A 31 1.38 -8.05 2.80
CA THR A 31 1.48 -9.41 3.35
C THR A 31 0.74 -10.43 2.49
N ALA A 32 1.22 -11.67 2.50
CA ALA A 32 0.69 -12.77 1.69
C ALA A 32 -0.53 -13.50 2.29
N ASP A 33 -1.37 -12.85 3.10
CA ASP A 33 -2.62 -13.48 3.58
C ASP A 33 -3.79 -13.29 2.60
N ARG A 34 -4.78 -14.20 2.66
CA ARG A 34 -5.93 -14.21 1.74
C ARG A 34 -6.72 -12.91 1.75
N ARG A 35 -6.87 -12.27 2.91
CA ARG A 35 -7.69 -11.05 3.06
C ARG A 35 -6.95 -9.84 2.48
N ALA A 36 -5.64 -9.77 2.74
CA ALA A 36 -4.78 -8.79 2.10
C ALA A 36 -4.78 -8.98 0.57
N ALA A 37 -4.65 -10.21 0.06
CA ALA A 37 -4.71 -10.45 -1.39
C ALA A 37 -6.00 -9.90 -2.05
N GLN A 38 -7.15 -10.10 -1.41
CA GLN A 38 -8.43 -9.57 -1.90
C GLN A 38 -8.49 -8.03 -1.87
N ARG A 39 -7.98 -7.38 -0.81
CA ARG A 39 -7.85 -5.92 -0.76
C ARG A 39 -6.95 -5.41 -1.89
N LYS A 40 -5.83 -6.08 -2.15
CA LYS A 40 -4.91 -5.71 -3.23
C LYS A 40 -5.58 -5.79 -4.59
N GLN A 41 -6.31 -6.87 -4.85
CA GLN A 41 -7.03 -7.04 -6.11
C GLN A 41 -8.03 -5.91 -6.34
N GLY A 42 -8.82 -5.55 -5.32
CA GLY A 42 -9.76 -4.44 -5.40
C GLY A 42 -9.07 -3.10 -5.69
N LEU A 43 -7.97 -2.83 -4.99
CA LEU A 43 -7.16 -1.62 -5.20
C LEU A 43 -6.59 -1.55 -6.62
N CYS A 44 -5.90 -2.60 -7.07
CA CYS A 44 -5.30 -2.66 -8.39
C CYS A 44 -6.34 -2.57 -9.51
N SER A 45 -7.52 -3.15 -9.33
CA SER A 45 -8.64 -3.02 -10.28
C SER A 45 -9.04 -1.56 -10.49
N VAL A 46 -9.14 -0.78 -9.41
CA VAL A 46 -9.44 0.66 -9.52
C VAL A 46 -8.31 1.42 -10.22
N LEU A 47 -7.07 1.19 -9.80
CA LEU A 47 -5.90 1.87 -10.39
C LEU A 47 -5.79 1.60 -11.90
N GLN A 48 -6.03 0.35 -12.33
CA GLN A 48 -6.03 -0.03 -13.75
C GLN A 48 -7.11 0.69 -14.56
N ARG A 49 -8.33 0.88 -14.01
CA ARG A 49 -9.40 1.64 -14.68
C ARG A 49 -9.01 3.10 -14.93
N HIS A 50 -8.04 3.63 -14.19
CA HIS A 50 -7.51 4.97 -14.34
C HIS A 50 -6.11 5.01 -14.98
N ALA A 51 -5.77 3.99 -15.77
CA ALA A 51 -4.53 3.87 -16.52
C ALA A 51 -3.23 3.85 -15.66
N ILE A 52 -3.34 3.50 -14.38
CA ILE A 52 -2.20 3.24 -13.50
C ILE A 52 -1.97 1.72 -13.51
N HIS A 53 -0.92 1.30 -14.19
CA HIS A 53 -0.55 -0.10 -14.39
C HIS A 53 0.78 -0.42 -13.72
N ALA A 54 1.07 -1.72 -13.55
CA ALA A 54 2.35 -2.21 -13.04
C ALA A 54 2.83 -1.47 -11.77
N VAL A 55 1.93 -1.33 -10.79
CA VAL A 55 2.21 -0.64 -9.54
C VAL A 55 3.34 -1.37 -8.79
N PRO A 56 4.47 -0.71 -8.48
CA PRO A 56 5.57 -1.34 -7.75
C PRO A 56 5.11 -1.86 -6.39
N GLN A 57 5.63 -3.02 -6.00
CA GLN A 57 5.16 -3.75 -4.85
C GLN A 57 6.28 -4.56 -4.20
N VAL A 58 6.36 -4.45 -2.87
CA VAL A 58 7.16 -5.33 -2.03
C VAL A 58 6.23 -6.24 -1.22
N ASP A 59 6.37 -7.55 -1.40
CA ASP A 59 5.72 -8.56 -0.57
C ASP A 59 6.61 -8.93 0.62
N VAL A 60 6.02 -8.99 1.81
CA VAL A 60 6.70 -9.39 3.05
C VAL A 60 6.04 -10.61 3.69
N PRO A 61 6.80 -11.46 4.40
CA PRO A 61 6.26 -12.62 5.08
C PRO A 61 5.30 -12.25 6.22
N LEU A 62 4.50 -13.23 6.65
CA LEU A 62 3.75 -13.17 7.90
C LEU A 62 4.62 -13.71 9.05
N PRO A 63 4.41 -13.25 10.30
CA PRO A 63 3.50 -12.17 10.69
C PRO A 63 4.04 -10.77 10.32
N ALA A 64 3.13 -9.81 10.12
CA ALA A 64 3.52 -8.42 9.92
C ALA A 64 4.30 -7.87 11.13
N SER A 65 5.33 -7.08 10.87
CA SER A 65 6.14 -6.46 11.93
C SER A 65 6.61 -5.05 11.53
N LEU A 66 6.98 -4.24 12.52
CA LEU A 66 7.52 -2.90 12.28
C LEU A 66 8.82 -2.96 11.47
N SER A 67 9.66 -3.99 11.69
CA SER A 67 10.91 -4.15 10.94
C SER A 67 10.66 -4.44 9.46
N LEU A 68 9.68 -5.29 9.15
CA LEU A 68 9.26 -5.57 7.77
C LEU A 68 8.66 -4.32 7.11
N GLY A 69 7.92 -3.51 7.88
CA GLY A 69 7.43 -2.21 7.42
C GLY A 69 8.56 -1.27 6.98
N ARG A 70 9.60 -1.13 7.81
CA ARG A 70 10.77 -0.30 7.51
C ARG A 70 11.54 -0.80 6.30
N SER A 71 11.97 -2.07 6.33
CA SER A 71 12.80 -2.64 5.26
C SER A 71 12.06 -2.68 3.93
N GLY A 72 10.75 -2.96 3.96
CA GLY A 72 9.94 -2.97 2.75
C GLY A 72 9.75 -1.58 2.14
N LEU A 73 9.68 -0.53 2.95
CA LEU A 73 9.68 0.84 2.43
C LEU A 73 11.03 1.20 1.79
N SER A 74 12.15 0.85 2.42
CA SER A 74 13.48 1.07 1.83
C SER A 74 13.60 0.38 0.46
N GLN A 75 13.16 -0.88 0.36
CA GLN A 75 13.14 -1.63 -0.90
C GLN A 75 12.27 -0.96 -1.96
N LEU A 76 11.08 -0.46 -1.62
CA LEU A 76 10.26 0.29 -2.56
C LEU A 76 11.02 1.51 -3.08
N PHE A 77 11.65 2.30 -2.21
CA PHE A 77 12.38 3.49 -2.65
C PHE A 77 13.62 3.20 -3.51
N ASP A 78 14.20 2.01 -3.39
CA ASP A 78 15.24 1.57 -4.32
C ASP A 78 14.68 1.32 -5.74
N GLU A 79 13.37 1.05 -5.87
CA GLU A 79 12.68 0.84 -7.16
C GLU A 79 12.21 2.15 -7.80
N GLY A 80 12.03 3.22 -7.02
CA GLY A 80 11.71 4.54 -7.58
C GLY A 80 11.04 5.51 -6.62
N THR A 81 10.37 6.50 -7.20
CA THR A 81 9.65 7.55 -6.45
C THR A 81 8.14 7.31 -6.46
N PHE A 82 7.53 7.55 -5.31
CA PHE A 82 6.09 7.36 -5.07
C PHE A 82 5.50 8.65 -4.51
N ASP A 83 4.20 8.83 -4.68
CA ASP A 83 3.44 9.91 -4.03
C ASP A 83 2.57 9.40 -2.88
N VAL A 84 2.34 8.08 -2.81
CA VAL A 84 1.68 7.41 -1.71
C VAL A 84 2.18 5.98 -1.55
N ILE A 85 2.28 5.52 -0.30
CA ILE A 85 2.58 4.13 0.03
C ILE A 85 1.34 3.50 0.66
N VAL A 86 0.88 2.38 0.12
CA VAL A 86 -0.29 1.65 0.61
C VAL A 86 0.17 0.37 1.28
N CYS A 87 -0.10 0.27 2.57
CA CYS A 87 0.27 -0.90 3.37
C CYS A 87 -0.93 -1.83 3.59
N SER A 88 -0.70 -3.13 3.56
CA SER A 88 -1.75 -4.14 3.81
C SER A 88 -2.26 -4.19 5.26
N SER A 89 -1.50 -3.65 6.22
CA SER A 89 -1.81 -3.62 7.65
C SER A 89 -1.22 -2.40 8.35
N ASP A 90 -1.81 -2.04 9.49
CA ASP A 90 -1.35 -0.90 10.32
C ASP A 90 0.05 -1.13 10.87
N THR A 91 0.43 -2.37 11.19
CA THR A 91 1.78 -2.70 11.66
C THR A 91 2.84 -2.41 10.60
N LEU A 92 2.57 -2.73 9.32
CA LEU A 92 3.49 -2.37 8.24
C LEU A 92 3.50 -0.86 8.01
N ALA A 93 2.33 -0.20 8.04
CA ALA A 93 2.23 1.24 7.88
C ALA A 93 3.03 1.99 8.96
N GLN A 94 2.90 1.58 10.21
CA GLN A 94 3.66 2.15 11.33
C GLN A 94 5.16 1.93 11.14
N GLY A 95 5.58 0.73 10.72
CA GLY A 95 6.97 0.46 10.39
C GLY A 95 7.49 1.38 9.29
N ALA A 96 6.77 1.49 8.16
CA ALA A 96 7.12 2.38 7.06
C ALA A 96 7.22 3.85 7.50
N MET A 97 6.28 4.34 8.29
CA MET A 97 6.32 5.71 8.84
C MET A 97 7.55 5.97 9.71
N MET A 98 8.04 4.97 10.46
CA MET A 98 9.27 5.10 11.25
C MET A 98 10.52 5.22 10.37
N GLU A 99 10.54 4.59 9.19
CA GLU A 99 11.63 4.76 8.22
C GLU A 99 11.54 6.11 7.49
N GLY A 100 10.32 6.56 7.16
CA GLY A 100 10.01 7.86 6.57
C GLY A 100 10.28 9.09 7.46
N GLY A 101 10.80 8.88 8.69
CA GLY A 101 11.42 9.94 9.49
C GLY A 101 12.72 10.50 8.86
N LYS A 102 13.23 9.89 7.80
CA LYS A 102 14.23 10.45 6.87
C LYS A 102 13.47 11.14 5.72
N PRO A 103 13.92 12.32 5.28
CA PRO A 103 13.10 13.47 4.83
C PRO A 103 12.05 13.13 3.75
N TRP A 104 10.90 12.62 4.18
CA TRP A 104 9.74 12.29 3.34
C TRP A 104 8.64 13.36 3.42
N PHE A 105 8.51 14.04 4.57
CA PHE A 105 7.42 15.00 4.84
C PHE A 105 7.58 16.38 4.18
N ALA A 106 8.60 16.60 3.34
CA ALA A 106 8.92 17.92 2.79
C ALA A 106 8.26 18.26 1.44
N HIS A 107 7.33 17.45 0.92
CA HIS A 107 6.56 17.80 -0.27
C HIS A 107 5.07 17.94 0.02
N PRO A 108 4.60 19.14 0.41
CA PRO A 108 3.26 19.56 0.06
C PRO A 108 3.26 19.98 -1.42
N ALA A 109 2.26 19.50 -2.18
CA ALA A 109 1.83 20.13 -3.42
C ALA A 109 1.08 21.44 -3.09
#